data_AF-A0A1B7KSL5-F1
#
_entry.id   AF-A0A1B7KSL5-F1
#
_cell.length_a   1.000
_cell.length_b   1.000
_cell.length_c   1.000
_cell.angle_alpha   90.00
_cell.angle_beta   90.00
_cell.angle_gamma   90.00
#
_symmetry.space_group_name_H-M   'P 1'
#
loop_
_entity.id
_entity.type
_entity.pdbx_description
1 polymer ?
#
loop_
_entity_poly.entity_id
_entity_poly.type
_entity_poly.pdbx_seq_one_letter_code
_entity_poly.pdbx_strand_id
1 'polypeptide(L)'
;MKKYTYSKGFNVTSLEGVTGVYMFREECGDIVYVGSCRGDFKNRLNSHYYHPSQKLTDDVRYMYVLIVEPHMDSVLHVLEHLLIWYFNPSKNDALWFFGGSEEDVKRIAKENNLHIRGSIEEFLLSFECVLIEREWDDNFEYKRYGEQEQIDSKKVRCTGTLDCLCLRCLVKANSTG
;
A
#
# COMPACT_ATOMS: atom_id res chain seq x y z
N MET A 1 26.41 4.26 14.68
CA MET A 1 26.62 3.18 13.68
C MET A 1 25.45 3.21 12.71
N LYS A 2 25.68 3.42 11.41
CA LYS A 2 24.61 3.49 10.40
C LYS A 2 23.99 2.10 10.22
N LYS A 3 22.72 1.91 10.60
CA LYS A 3 22.01 0.63 10.43
C LYS A 3 21.47 0.51 8.99
N TYR A 4 21.34 -0.71 8.48
CA TYR A 4 20.70 -0.96 7.20
C TYR A 4 19.17 -0.87 7.39
N THR A 5 18.63 0.34 7.21
CA THR A 5 17.23 0.65 7.51
C THR A 5 16.35 0.66 6.26
N TYR A 6 16.95 0.72 5.07
CA TYR A 6 16.23 0.88 3.82
C TYR A 6 16.17 -0.41 3.00
N SER A 7 15.11 -0.57 2.21
CA SER A 7 15.03 -1.55 1.12
C SER A 7 14.61 -0.81 -0.15
N LYS A 8 15.50 -0.77 -1.16
CA LYS A 8 15.26 -0.06 -2.44
C LYS A 8 14.81 1.39 -2.24
N GLY A 9 15.49 2.08 -1.33
CA GLY A 9 15.21 3.48 -1.01
C GLY A 9 14.00 3.70 -0.08
N PHE A 10 13.23 2.68 0.29
CA PHE A 10 12.18 2.82 1.31
C PHE A 10 12.71 2.49 2.70
N ASN A 11 12.59 3.41 3.66
CA ASN A 11 12.85 3.11 5.06
C ASN A 11 11.67 2.31 5.63
N VAL A 12 11.85 0.99 5.77
CA VAL A 12 10.79 0.08 6.22
C VAL A 12 10.98 -0.36 7.67
N THR A 13 11.84 0.31 8.43
CA THR A 13 12.10 -0.05 9.84
C THR A 13 10.86 0.04 10.71
N SER A 14 9.99 1.00 10.46
CA SER A 14 8.72 1.16 11.18
C SER A 14 7.70 0.07 10.87
N LEU A 15 7.96 -0.78 9.87
CA LEU A 15 7.06 -1.85 9.43
C LEU A 15 7.51 -3.25 9.85
N GLU A 16 8.58 -3.36 10.63
CA GLU A 16 9.05 -4.67 11.12
C GLU A 16 7.96 -5.34 11.98
N GLY A 17 7.51 -6.52 11.57
CA GLY A 17 6.43 -7.25 12.24
C GLY A 17 5.01 -6.74 11.96
N VAL A 18 4.85 -5.72 11.12
CA VAL A 18 3.54 -5.18 10.73
C VAL A 18 2.92 -6.03 9.61
N THR A 19 1.66 -6.45 9.78
CA THR A 19 0.85 -7.02 8.69
C THR A 19 0.04 -5.92 8.01
N GLY A 20 -0.02 -5.95 6.69
CA GLY A 20 -0.81 -4.97 5.95
C GLY A 20 -0.91 -5.24 4.45
N VAL A 21 -1.73 -4.43 3.79
CA VAL A 21 -1.76 -4.32 2.34
C VAL A 21 -1.04 -3.03 1.96
N TYR A 22 -0.15 -3.10 0.99
CA TYR A 22 0.59 -1.95 0.48
C TYR A 22 0.23 -1.65 -0.97
N MET A 23 0.42 -0.39 -1.33
CA MET A 23 0.13 0.15 -2.64
C MET A 23 1.31 0.98 -3.14
N PHE A 24 1.81 0.67 -4.33
CA PHE A 24 2.86 1.45 -4.98
C PHE A 24 2.25 2.54 -5.86
N ARG A 25 2.84 3.73 -5.79
CA ARG A 25 2.45 4.89 -6.58
C ARG A 25 3.66 5.56 -7.19
N GLU A 26 3.54 5.99 -8.43
CA GLU A 26 4.54 6.80 -9.13
C GLU A 26 4.40 8.29 -8.73
N GLU A 27 5.40 9.13 -8.98
CA GLU A 27 5.47 10.51 -8.47
C GLU A 27 4.26 11.38 -8.86
N CYS A 28 3.82 11.27 -10.11
CA CYS A 28 2.68 11.99 -10.67
C CYS A 28 1.58 11.05 -11.17
N GLY A 29 1.50 9.84 -10.62
CA GLY A 29 0.69 8.75 -11.19
C GLY A 29 -0.33 8.14 -10.23
N ASP A 30 -1.07 7.19 -10.78
CA ASP A 30 -2.03 6.35 -10.07
C ASP A 30 -1.32 5.28 -9.23
N ILE A 31 -2.11 4.52 -8.48
CA ILE A 31 -1.62 3.29 -7.86
C ILE A 31 -1.30 2.30 -8.99
N VAL A 32 -0.05 1.87 -9.05
CA VAL A 32 0.42 0.97 -10.12
C VAL A 32 0.44 -0.49 -9.67
N TYR A 33 0.49 -0.76 -8.36
CA TYR A 33 0.47 -2.11 -7.83
C TYR A 33 -0.08 -2.14 -6.41
N VAL A 34 -0.78 -3.22 -6.07
CA VAL A 34 -1.28 -3.54 -4.74
C VAL A 34 -0.77 -4.94 -4.37
N GLY A 35 -0.30 -5.11 -3.14
CA GLY A 35 0.12 -6.41 -2.63
C GLY A 35 -0.02 -6.50 -1.11
N SER A 36 0.03 -7.70 -0.55
CA SER A 36 -0.02 -7.92 0.90
C SER A 36 1.31 -8.41 1.48
N CYS A 37 1.56 -8.06 2.74
CA CYS A 37 2.76 -8.48 3.46
C CYS A 37 2.46 -8.80 4.93
N ARG A 38 3.11 -9.85 5.45
CA ARG A 38 3.00 -10.32 6.84
C ARG A 38 4.32 -10.10 7.59
N GLY A 39 4.66 -8.84 7.88
CA GLY A 39 5.78 -8.48 8.74
C GLY A 39 7.16 -8.37 8.10
N ASP A 40 7.36 -8.80 6.85
CA ASP A 40 8.67 -8.78 6.18
C ASP A 40 8.67 -7.95 4.88
N PHE A 41 8.44 -6.65 5.06
CA PHE A 41 8.46 -5.68 3.96
C PHE A 41 9.82 -5.61 3.27
N LYS A 42 10.92 -5.80 4.00
CA LYS A 42 12.27 -5.76 3.41
C LYS A 42 12.44 -6.82 2.33
N ASN A 43 12.14 -8.08 2.64
CA ASN A 43 12.24 -9.16 1.67
C ASN A 43 11.17 -9.06 0.58
N ARG A 44 9.96 -8.61 0.93
CA ARG A 44 8.88 -8.38 -0.05
C ARG A 44 9.28 -7.37 -1.12
N LEU A 45 9.84 -6.22 -0.74
CA LEU A 45 10.30 -5.20 -1.68
C LEU A 45 11.44 -5.71 -2.58
N ASN A 46 12.41 -6.43 -1.99
CA ASN A 46 13.48 -7.04 -2.78
C ASN A 46 12.93 -8.06 -3.79
N SER A 47 11.97 -8.88 -3.39
CA SER A 47 11.31 -9.83 -4.29
C SER A 47 10.68 -9.10 -5.47
N HIS A 48 9.88 -8.05 -5.24
CA HIS A 48 9.26 -7.31 -6.34
C HIS A 48 10.23 -6.60 -7.28
N TYR A 49 11.36 -6.13 -6.75
CA TYR A 49 12.37 -5.43 -7.55
C TYR A 49 13.13 -6.38 -8.48
N TYR A 50 13.51 -7.56 -7.98
CA TYR A 50 14.33 -8.51 -8.73
C TYR A 50 13.50 -9.53 -9.51
N HIS A 51 12.21 -9.68 -9.22
CA HIS A 51 11.35 -10.62 -9.93
C HIS A 51 11.09 -10.16 -11.37
N PRO A 52 11.02 -11.07 -12.36
CA PRO A 52 10.80 -10.72 -13.77
C PRO A 52 9.53 -9.90 -14.06
N SER A 53 8.50 -10.02 -13.21
CA SER A 53 7.26 -9.24 -13.34
C SER A 53 7.39 -7.78 -12.89
N GLN A 54 8.54 -7.39 -12.33
CA GLN A 54 8.93 -6.02 -11.96
C GLN A 54 7.80 -5.18 -11.35
N LYS A 55 7.12 -5.73 -10.33
CA LYS A 55 6.02 -5.00 -9.65
C LYS A 55 6.54 -3.74 -8.93
N LEU A 56 7.84 -3.70 -8.61
CA LEU A 56 8.54 -2.52 -8.09
C LEU A 56 9.59 -2.05 -9.10
N THR A 57 9.36 -0.89 -9.72
CA THR A 57 10.30 -0.25 -10.67
C THR A 57 10.95 0.98 -10.05
N ASP A 58 11.88 1.59 -10.79
CA ASP A 58 12.58 2.81 -10.36
C ASP A 58 11.66 4.05 -10.30
N ASP A 59 10.58 4.05 -11.09
CA ASP A 59 9.58 5.15 -11.14
C ASP A 59 8.64 5.22 -9.93
N VAL A 60 8.54 4.14 -9.15
CA VAL A 60 7.70 4.11 -7.96
C VAL A 60 8.30 5.02 -6.89
N ARG A 61 7.62 6.12 -6.56
CA ARG A 61 8.08 7.10 -5.58
C ARG A 61 7.53 6.84 -4.18
N TYR A 62 6.30 6.36 -4.09
CA TYR A 62 5.58 6.23 -2.83
C TYR A 62 5.06 4.82 -2.59
N MET A 63 5.03 4.43 -1.32
CA MET A 63 4.38 3.22 -0.84
C MET A 63 3.41 3.59 0.28
N TYR A 64 2.12 3.32 0.06
CA TYR A 64 1.10 3.39 1.09
C TYR A 64 1.01 2.03 1.76
N VAL A 65 0.80 1.98 3.07
CA VAL A 65 0.58 0.72 3.79
C VAL A 65 -0.63 0.86 4.69
N LEU A 66 -1.70 0.11 4.37
CA LEU A 66 -2.86 -0.08 5.23
C LEU A 66 -2.50 -1.15 6.25
N ILE A 67 -2.38 -0.74 7.50
CA ILE A 67 -2.05 -1.60 8.63
C ILE A 67 -3.32 -2.35 9.03
N VAL A 68 -3.22 -3.68 9.12
CA VAL A 68 -4.34 -4.50 9.56
C VAL A 68 -4.08 -5.04 10.96
N GLU A 69 -5.16 -5.24 11.70
CA GLU A 69 -5.08 -5.94 12.98
C GLU A 69 -4.76 -7.43 12.78
N PRO A 70 -4.06 -8.09 13.72
CA PRO A 70 -3.67 -9.51 13.59
C PRO A 70 -4.84 -10.47 13.33
N HIS A 71 -6.04 -10.14 13.80
CA HIS A 71 -7.22 -10.97 13.59
C HIS A 71 -7.71 -10.99 12.12
N MET A 72 -7.24 -10.05 11.29
CA MET A 72 -7.56 -9.95 9.87
C MET A 72 -6.56 -10.69 8.96
N ASP A 73 -5.53 -11.34 9.52
CA ASP A 73 -4.50 -12.07 8.75
C ASP A 73 -5.09 -13.13 7.80
N SER A 74 -6.21 -13.74 8.20
CA SER A 74 -6.93 -14.77 7.41
C SER A 74 -7.65 -14.19 6.19
N VAL A 75 -8.02 -12.90 6.23
CA VAL A 75 -8.77 -12.20 5.18
C VAL A 75 -7.91 -11.17 4.43
N LEU A 76 -6.60 -11.14 4.70
CA LEU A 76 -5.67 -10.19 4.08
C LEU A 76 -5.69 -10.24 2.55
N HIS A 77 -5.81 -11.44 1.98
CA HIS A 77 -5.96 -11.64 0.53
C HIS A 77 -7.25 -11.02 0.01
N VAL A 78 -8.37 -11.13 0.74
CA VAL A 78 -9.65 -10.51 0.36
C VAL A 78 -9.52 -8.99 0.34
N LEU A 79 -8.84 -8.41 1.35
CA LEU A 79 -8.58 -6.96 1.40
C LEU A 79 -7.65 -6.51 0.26
N GLU A 80 -6.63 -7.28 -0.07
CA GLU A 80 -5.76 -7.03 -1.23
C GLU A 80 -6.57 -6.99 -2.52
N HIS A 81 -7.43 -7.98 -2.76
CA HIS A 81 -8.30 -8.00 -3.92
C HIS A 81 -9.30 -6.84 -3.95
N LEU A 82 -9.80 -6.39 -2.79
CA LEU A 82 -10.72 -5.24 -2.71
C LEU A 82 -10.02 -3.97 -3.18
N LEU A 83 -8.78 -3.76 -2.76
CA LEU A 83 -7.96 -2.62 -3.16
C LEU A 83 -7.55 -2.71 -4.64
N ILE A 84 -7.30 -3.91 -5.17
CA ILE A 84 -7.09 -4.11 -6.61
C ILE A 84 -8.35 -3.74 -7.40
N TRP A 85 -9.52 -4.20 -6.98
CA TRP A 85 -10.79 -3.85 -7.63
C TRP A 85 -11.06 -2.34 -7.57
N TYR A 86 -10.79 -1.72 -6.42
CA TYR A 86 -11.05 -0.30 -6.21
C TYR A 86 -10.11 0.57 -7.06
N PHE A 87 -8.79 0.38 -6.96
CA PHE A 87 -7.80 1.24 -7.63
C PHE A 87 -7.43 0.82 -9.05
N ASN A 88 -7.85 -0.37 -9.48
CA ASN A 88 -7.54 -0.95 -10.80
C ASN A 88 -6.07 -0.78 -11.26
N PRO A 89 -5.09 -1.16 -10.42
CA PRO A 89 -3.67 -0.92 -10.68
C PRO A 89 -3.14 -1.69 -11.90
N SER A 90 -2.39 -0.99 -12.76
CA SER A 90 -1.92 -1.52 -14.05
C SER A 90 -0.96 -2.71 -13.97
N LYS A 91 -0.22 -2.86 -12.86
CA LYS A 91 0.76 -3.94 -12.66
C LYS A 91 0.20 -5.11 -11.86
N ASN A 92 -1.06 -5.08 -11.39
CA ASN A 92 -1.70 -6.31 -10.91
C ASN A 92 -2.18 -7.11 -12.11
N ASP A 93 -1.77 -8.38 -12.16
CA ASP A 93 -2.35 -9.29 -13.14
C ASP A 93 -3.85 -9.41 -12.85
N ALA A 94 -4.66 -9.72 -13.87
CA ALA A 94 -6.12 -9.74 -13.77
C ALA A 94 -6.60 -10.76 -12.71
N LEU A 95 -6.69 -10.31 -11.47
CA LEU A 95 -6.99 -11.10 -10.29
C LEU A 95 -8.49 -10.96 -9.98
N TRP A 96 -9.29 -11.82 -10.61
CA TRP A 96 -10.76 -11.79 -10.68
C TRP A 96 -11.49 -12.28 -9.42
N PHE A 97 -11.09 -11.81 -8.24
CA PHE A 97 -11.84 -12.15 -7.02
C PHE A 97 -13.13 -11.34 -6.88
N PHE A 98 -13.10 -10.10 -7.36
CA PHE A 98 -14.23 -9.18 -7.35
C PHE A 98 -14.59 -8.76 -8.77
N GLY A 99 -15.89 -8.67 -9.04
CA GLY A 99 -16.45 -8.19 -10.29
C GLY A 99 -17.90 -7.75 -10.06
N GLY A 100 -18.39 -6.86 -10.93
CA GLY A 100 -19.73 -6.31 -10.82
C GLY A 100 -19.79 -5.02 -10.00
N SER A 101 -20.96 -4.78 -9.41
CA SER A 101 -21.27 -3.57 -8.64
C SER A 101 -20.62 -3.59 -7.25
N GLU A 102 -20.59 -2.45 -6.57
CA GLU A 102 -20.17 -2.36 -5.15
C GLU A 102 -20.90 -3.37 -4.26
N GLU A 103 -22.18 -3.64 -4.56
CA GLU A 103 -23.00 -4.57 -3.81
C GLU A 103 -22.57 -6.03 -4.02
N ASP A 104 -22.13 -6.37 -5.24
CA ASP A 104 -21.54 -7.67 -5.54
C ASP A 104 -20.23 -7.86 -4.79
N VAL A 105 -19.39 -6.82 -4.76
CA VAL A 105 -18.11 -6.82 -4.03
C VAL A 105 -18.35 -7.02 -2.54
N LYS A 106 -19.28 -6.27 -1.93
CA LYS A 106 -19.62 -6.42 -0.51
C LYS A 106 -20.15 -7.83 -0.18
N ARG A 107 -20.97 -8.40 -1.06
CA ARG A 107 -21.48 -9.76 -0.89
C ARG A 107 -20.34 -10.79 -0.91
N ILE A 108 -19.46 -10.74 -1.93
CA ILE A 108 -18.32 -11.65 -2.05
C ILE A 108 -17.34 -11.47 -0.87
N ALA A 109 -17.10 -10.23 -0.44
CA ALA A 109 -16.23 -9.93 0.69
C ALA A 109 -16.77 -10.59 1.97
N LYS A 110 -18.09 -10.48 2.20
CA LYS A 110 -18.77 -11.12 3.34
C LYS A 110 -18.70 -12.65 3.27
N GLU A 111 -18.88 -13.24 2.10
CA GLU A 111 -18.73 -14.69 1.88
C GLU A 111 -17.32 -15.19 2.24
N ASN A 112 -16.33 -14.30 2.17
CA ASN A 112 -14.94 -14.55 2.55
C ASN A 112 -14.55 -13.91 3.89
N ASN A 113 -15.51 -13.66 4.78
CA ASN A 113 -15.34 -13.16 6.15
C ASN A 113 -14.81 -11.71 6.28
N LEU A 114 -14.81 -10.92 5.20
CA LEU A 114 -14.52 -9.50 5.26
C LEU A 114 -15.83 -8.69 5.30
N HIS A 115 -16.18 -8.20 6.48
CA HIS A 115 -17.42 -7.47 6.69
C HIS A 115 -17.27 -5.98 6.42
N ILE A 116 -17.67 -5.55 5.22
CA ILE A 116 -17.72 -4.14 4.82
C ILE A 116 -19.06 -3.54 5.26
N ARG A 117 -19.02 -2.51 6.11
CA ARG A 117 -20.20 -1.72 6.53
C ARG A 117 -20.12 -0.33 5.90
N GLY A 118 -21.25 0.21 5.45
CA GLY A 118 -21.27 1.50 4.75
C GLY A 118 -20.83 1.37 3.29
N SER A 119 -20.20 2.42 2.75
CA SER A 119 -19.57 2.37 1.43
C SER A 119 -18.18 1.72 1.47
N ILE A 120 -17.69 1.24 0.32
CA ILE A 120 -16.30 0.78 0.21
C ILE A 120 -15.31 1.90 0.60
N GLU A 121 -15.60 3.15 0.24
CA GLU A 121 -14.78 4.30 0.63
C GLU A 121 -14.66 4.45 2.14
N GLU A 122 -15.80 4.47 2.85
CA GLU A 122 -15.83 4.59 4.30
C GLU A 122 -15.06 3.47 4.97
N PHE A 123 -15.19 2.26 4.43
CA PHE A 123 -14.45 1.09 4.90
C PHE A 123 -12.94 1.23 4.69
N LEU A 124 -12.48 1.61 3.49
CA LEU A 124 -11.05 1.82 3.22
C LEU A 124 -10.45 2.93 4.08
N LEU A 125 -11.22 3.99 4.35
CA LEU A 125 -10.80 5.11 5.20
C LEU A 125 -10.81 4.80 6.70
N SER A 126 -11.31 3.64 7.12
CA SER A 126 -11.26 3.20 8.52
C SER A 126 -9.91 2.64 8.92
N PHE A 127 -9.07 2.24 7.96
CA PHE A 127 -7.75 1.67 8.23
C PHE A 127 -6.74 2.74 8.63
N GLU A 128 -5.86 2.36 9.56
CA GLU A 128 -4.63 3.10 9.76
C GLU A 128 -3.74 2.97 8.52
N CYS A 129 -3.25 4.09 8.01
CA CYS A 129 -2.42 4.13 6.82
C CYS A 129 -1.19 5.01 7.03
N VAL A 130 -0.04 4.48 6.63
CA VAL A 130 1.23 5.20 6.59
C VAL A 130 1.73 5.35 5.16
N LEU A 131 2.46 6.45 4.92
CA LEU A 131 3.13 6.70 3.65
C LEU A 131 4.64 6.61 3.84
N ILE A 132 5.29 5.85 2.96
CA ILE A 132 6.74 5.79 2.90
C ILE A 132 7.17 6.30 1.53
N GLU A 133 7.91 7.38 1.54
CA GLU A 133 8.55 7.93 0.36
C GLU A 133 9.90 7.24 0.13
N ARG A 134 10.22 6.98 -1.13
CA ARG A 134 11.52 6.50 -1.53
C ARG A 134 12.57 7.60 -1.34
N GLU A 135 13.78 7.23 -0.95
CA GLU A 135 14.90 8.14 -0.70
C GLU A 135 16.16 7.73 -1.49
N TRP A 136 16.92 8.74 -1.87
CA TRP A 136 18.21 8.63 -2.55
C TRP A 136 19.32 9.24 -1.70
N ASP A 137 20.54 8.77 -1.90
CA ASP A 137 21.73 9.38 -1.32
C ASP A 137 22.32 10.48 -2.20
N ASP A 138 23.42 11.09 -1.74
CA ASP A 138 24.09 12.19 -2.43
C ASP A 138 24.67 11.81 -3.80
N ASN A 139 24.79 10.50 -4.09
CA ASN A 139 25.22 9.98 -5.38
C ASN A 139 24.04 9.61 -6.30
N PHE A 140 22.82 9.97 -5.91
CA PHE A 140 21.58 9.56 -6.58
C PHE A 140 21.38 8.04 -6.62
N GLU A 141 22.03 7.29 -5.72
CA GLU A 141 21.71 5.87 -5.52
C GLU A 141 20.61 5.72 -4.48
N TYR A 142 19.93 4.56 -4.47
CA TYR A 142 19.00 4.27 -3.39
C TYR A 142 19.69 4.30 -2.04
N LYS A 143 19.13 5.12 -1.14
CA LYS A 143 19.61 5.21 0.22
C LYS A 143 19.54 3.84 0.88
N ARG A 144 20.63 3.43 1.52
CA ARG A 144 20.78 2.12 2.19
C ARG A 144 20.79 2.23 3.71
N TYR A 145 21.11 3.41 4.22
CA TYR A 145 21.35 3.66 5.64
C TYR A 145 20.68 4.93 6.13
N GLY A 146 20.19 4.91 7.36
CA GLY A 146 19.67 6.07 8.06
C GLY A 146 19.17 5.73 9.46
N GLU A 147 18.27 6.56 9.96
CA GLU A 147 17.67 6.38 11.28
C GLU A 147 16.55 5.34 11.23
N GLN A 148 16.31 4.68 12.37
CA GLN A 148 15.11 3.87 12.53
C GLN A 148 13.95 4.81 12.79
N GLU A 149 12.86 4.61 12.07
CA GLU A 149 11.68 5.46 12.16
C GLU A 149 10.57 4.75 12.92
N GLN A 150 9.74 5.54 13.59
CA GLN A 150 8.54 5.05 14.25
C GLN A 150 7.35 5.12 13.29
N ILE A 151 6.35 4.27 13.49
CA ILE A 151 5.19 4.21 12.58
C ILE A 151 4.42 5.53 12.50
N ASP A 152 4.32 6.23 13.64
CA ASP A 152 3.62 7.52 13.73
C ASP A 152 4.29 8.63 12.91
N SER A 153 5.61 8.57 12.69
CA SER A 153 6.31 9.58 11.88
C SER A 153 6.02 9.45 10.38
N LYS A 154 5.39 8.36 9.95
CA LYS A 154 4.97 8.10 8.56
C LYS A 154 3.51 8.44 8.29
N LYS A 155 2.78 8.93 9.30
CA LYS A 155 1.39 9.38 9.14
C LYS A 155 1.35 10.72 8.43
N VAL A 156 0.65 10.77 7.30
CA VAL A 156 0.47 11.99 6.53
C VAL A 156 -0.78 12.72 6.99
N ARG A 157 -0.64 14.00 7.34
CA ARG A 157 -1.78 14.86 7.64
C ARG A 157 -2.52 15.21 6.35
N CYS A 158 -3.84 15.05 6.37
CA CYS A 158 -4.69 15.44 5.25
C CYS A 158 -4.76 16.96 5.13
N THR A 159 -4.32 17.50 3.99
CA THR A 159 -4.43 18.93 3.65
C THR A 159 -5.68 19.22 2.82
N GLY A 160 -6.28 18.21 2.19
CA GLY A 160 -7.45 18.37 1.31
C GLY A 160 -7.14 19.01 -0.04
N THR A 161 -5.86 19.22 -0.36
CA THR A 161 -5.37 19.77 -1.62
C THR A 161 -5.21 18.67 -2.68
N LEU A 162 -5.10 19.07 -3.96
CA LEU A 162 -4.95 18.14 -5.10
C LEU A 162 -3.66 17.31 -5.03
N ASP A 163 -2.60 17.88 -4.46
CA ASP A 163 -1.28 17.26 -4.27
C ASP A 163 -1.16 16.46 -2.96
N CYS A 164 -2.26 16.34 -2.20
CA CYS A 164 -2.22 15.67 -0.91
C CYS A 164 -2.00 14.15 -1.05
N LEU A 165 -0.96 13.64 -0.40
CA LEU A 165 -0.61 12.21 -0.40
C LEU A 165 -1.27 11.41 0.74
N CYS A 166 -2.31 11.93 1.39
CA CYS A 166 -3.01 11.16 2.41
C CYS A 166 -3.97 10.14 1.78
N LEU A 167 -4.25 9.05 2.49
CA LEU A 167 -5.19 8.01 2.03
C LEU A 167 -6.57 8.58 1.67
N ARG A 168 -7.06 9.59 2.43
CA ARG A 168 -8.36 10.23 2.15
C ARG A 168 -8.42 10.89 0.79
N CYS A 169 -7.40 11.64 0.41
CA CYS A 169 -7.35 12.27 -0.91
C CYS A 169 -7.16 11.22 -2.01
N LEU A 170 -6.36 10.19 -1.75
CA LEU A 170 -6.16 9.08 -2.68
C LEU A 170 -7.47 8.33 -2.99
N VAL A 171 -8.24 7.94 -1.96
CA VAL A 171 -9.52 7.23 -2.11
C VAL A 171 -10.54 8.09 -2.87
N LYS A 172 -10.66 9.38 -2.51
CA LYS A 172 -11.63 10.30 -3.13
C LYS A 172 -11.33 10.62 -4.60
N ALA A 173 -10.06 10.73 -4.97
CA ALA A 173 -9.67 10.99 -6.36
C ALA A 173 -10.14 9.86 -7.29
N ASN A 174 -10.19 8.63 -6.77
CA ASN A 174 -10.60 7.44 -7.50
C ASN A 174 -12.13 7.28 -7.58
N SER A 175 -12.89 7.85 -6.63
CA SER A 175 -14.36 7.84 -6.62
C SER A 175 -15.02 8.70 -7.70
N THR A 176 -14.26 9.64 -8.26
CA THR A 176 -14.75 10.58 -9.28
C THR A 176 -14.45 10.14 -10.72
N GLY A 177 -13.89 8.94 -10.89
CA GLY A 177 -13.55 8.33 -12.18
C GLY A 177 -14.63 7.43 -12.75
#